data_AF-A0AAW2RUJ1-F1
#
_entry.id   AF-A0AAW2RUJ1-F1
#
_cell.length_a   1.000
_cell.length_b   1.000
_cell.length_c   1.000
_cell.angle_alpha   90.00
_cell.angle_beta   90.00
_cell.angle_gamma   90.00
#
_symmetry.space_group_name_H-M   'P 1'
#
loop_
_entity.id
_entity.type
_entity.pdbx_description
1 polymer ?
#
loop_
_entity_poly.entity_id
_entity_poly.type
_entity_poly.pdbx_seq_one_letter_code
_entity_poly.pdbx_strand_id
1 'polypeptide(L)' 'MKNYIQELGVVPNIAEPVVIVCDNNGAVAQAKEPRSHHRSKYILRRYHLLREMVSRGDCRMD' A
#
# COMPACT_ATOMS: atom_id res chain seq x y z
N MET A 1 6.47 -3.39 -6.73
CA MET A 1 5.08 -3.91 -6.73
C MET A 1 4.59 -4.15 -8.15
N LYS A 2 4.56 -3.11 -9.02
CA LYS A 2 4.11 -3.24 -10.42
C LYS A 2 4.79 -4.38 -11.19
N ASN A 3 6.12 -4.41 -11.23
CA ASN A 3 6.87 -5.47 -11.92
C ASN A 3 6.58 -6.86 -11.37
N TYR A 4 6.48 -7.01 -10.04
CA TYR A 4 6.18 -8.29 -9.41
C TYR A 4 4.78 -8.82 -9.78
N ILE A 5 3.77 -7.95 -9.78
CA ILE A 5 2.41 -8.34 -10.18
C ILE A 5 2.34 -8.64 -11.68
N GLN A 6 3.10 -7.91 -12.50
CA GLN A 6 3.23 -8.18 -13.94
C GLN A 6 3.93 -9.53 -14.20
N GLU A 7 4.98 -9.87 -13.43
CA GLU A 7 5.64 -11.18 -13.47
C GLU A 7 4.70 -12.32 -13.04
N LEU A 8 3.81 -12.07 -12.08
CA LEU A 8 2.78 -13.04 -11.68
C LEU A 8 1.73 -13.28 -12.80
N GLY A 9 1.73 -12.48 -13.87
CA GLY A 9 0.82 -12.66 -15.01
C GLY A 9 -0.65 -12.35 -14.71
N VAL A 10 -0.95 -11.75 -13.54
CA VAL A 10 -2.33 -11.43 -13.13
C VAL A 10 -2.89 -10.28 -13.97
N VAL A 11 -2.04 -9.35 -14.39
CA VAL A 11 -2.42 -8.20 -15.22
C VAL A 11 -1.30 -7.94 -16.26
N PRO A 12 -1.61 -7.84 -17.57
CA PRO A 12 -0.60 -7.76 -18.63
C PRO A 12 0.21 -6.46 -18.62
N ASN A 13 -0.38 -5.36 -18.13
CA ASN A 13 0.31 -4.10 -17.89
C ASN A 13 -0.43 -3.31 -16.80
N ILE A 14 0.28 -2.82 -15.79
CA ILE A 14 -0.29 -2.06 -14.68
C ILE A 14 -0.14 -0.57 -14.98
N ALA A 15 -1.11 -0.03 -15.71
CA ALA A 15 -1.20 1.41 -15.98
C ALA A 15 -1.74 2.18 -14.76
N GLU A 16 -2.63 1.57 -13.97
CA GLU A 16 -3.26 2.18 -12.80
C GLU A 16 -2.65 1.71 -11.48
N PRO A 17 -2.81 2.48 -10.39
CA PRO A 17 -2.38 2.05 -9.06
C PRO A 17 -3.05 0.75 -8.63
N VAL A 18 -2.30 -0.13 -7.98
CA VAL A 18 -2.84 -1.41 -7.48
C VAL A 18 -3.78 -1.16 -6.31
N VAL A 19 -5.04 -1.59 -6.41
CA VAL A 19 -6.00 -1.49 -5.30
C VAL A 19 -5.75 -2.61 -4.30
N ILE A 20 -5.55 -2.23 -3.04
CA ILE A 20 -5.39 -3.12 -1.89
C ILE A 20 -6.64 -2.96 -1.03
N VAL A 21 -7.45 -4.01 -0.95
CA VAL A 21 -8.65 -4.05 -0.15
C VAL A 21 -8.31 -4.54 1.25
N CYS A 22 -8.71 -3.80 2.28
CA CYS A 22 -8.51 -4.19 3.67
C CYS A 22 -9.79 -3.99 4.48
N ASP A 23 -10.19 -5.00 5.25
CA ASP A 23 -11.35 -4.94 6.15
C ASP A 23 -11.11 -4.04 7.38
N ASN A 24 -9.85 -3.71 7.65
CA ASN A 24 -9.45 -2.87 8.76
C ASN A 24 -9.36 -1.41 8.33
N ASN A 25 -10.44 -0.65 8.57
CA ASN A 25 -10.50 0.79 8.32
C ASN A 25 -9.36 1.57 9.01
N GLY A 26 -8.89 1.12 10.17
CA GLY A 26 -7.73 1.71 10.85
C GLY A 26 -6.44 1.57 10.04
N ALA A 27 -6.23 0.40 9.41
CA ALA A 27 -5.09 0.17 8.51
C ALA A 27 -5.17 1.03 7.24
N VAL A 28 -6.38 1.16 6.66
CA VAL A 28 -6.62 2.04 5.49
C VAL A 28 -6.27 3.49 5.82
N ALA A 29 -6.80 4.02 6.93
CA ALA A 29 -6.51 5.40 7.36
C ALA A 29 -5.02 5.62 7.66
N GLN A 30 -4.37 4.65 8.33
CA GLN A 30 -2.95 4.73 8.67
C GLN A 30 -2.01 4.64 7.46
N ALA A 31 -2.41 3.97 6.38
CA ALA A 31 -1.64 3.93 5.14
C ALA A 31 -1.79 5.22 4.32
N LYS A 32 -2.97 5.86 4.40
CA LYS A 32 -3.27 7.14 3.75
C LYS A 32 -2.66 8.35 4.46
N GLU A 33 -2.40 8.26 5.77
CA GLU A 33 -1.82 9.34 6.57
C GLU A 33 -0.32 9.13 6.85
N PRO A 34 0.59 9.73 6.06
CA PRO A 34 2.03 9.52 6.22
C PRO A 34 2.58 10.12 7.51
N ARG A 35 1.95 11.16 8.06
CA ARG A 35 2.46 11.93 9.22
C ARG A 35 2.05 11.33 10.56
N SER A 36 1.04 10.45 10.58
CA SER A 36 0.62 9.78 11.82
C SER A 36 1.61 8.68 12.16
N HIS A 37 2.47 8.97 13.13
CA HIS A 37 3.41 8.02 13.73
C HIS A 37 2.88 7.57 15.10
N HIS A 38 1.64 7.08 15.14
CA HIS A 38 1.20 6.36 16.33
C HIS A 38 2.17 5.20 16.55
N ARG A 39 2.81 5.15 17.73
CA ARG A 39 3.69 4.06 18.19
C ARG A 39 2.88 2.77 18.35
N SER A 40 2.36 2.23 17.25
CA SER A 40 1.85 0.88 17.26
C SER A 40 3.06 -0.03 17.18
N LYS A 41 3.33 -0.74 18.28
CA LYS A 41 4.43 -1.72 18.40
C LYS A 41 4.44 -2.79 17.30
N TYR A 42 3.37 -2.88 16.52
CA TYR A 42 3.18 -3.82 15.42
C TYR A 42 3.44 -3.21 14.03
N ILE A 43 3.62 -1.89 13.92
CA ILE A 43 3.94 -1.21 12.66
C ILE A 43 5.45 -1.36 12.40
N LEU A 44 5.83 -2.51 11.85
CA LEU A 44 7.18 -2.83 11.35
C LEU A 44 7.59 -1.96 10.14
N ARG A 45 8.87 -1.97 9.80
CA ARG A 45 9.45 -1.19 8.68
C ARG A 45 8.73 -1.39 7.32
N ARG A 46 8.06 -2.53 7.12
CA ARG A 46 7.20 -2.82 5.94
C ARG A 46 6.00 -1.89 5.77
N TYR A 47 5.52 -1.25 6.84
CA TYR A 47 4.43 -0.28 6.76
C TYR A 47 4.91 1.09 6.25
N HIS A 48 6.22 1.38 6.31
CA HIS A 48 6.80 2.49 5.54
C HIS A 48 6.72 2.21 4.05
N LEU A 49 7.02 0.98 3.62
CA LEU A 49 6.96 0.62 2.19
C LEU A 49 5.56 0.81 1.60
N LEU A 50 4.52 0.40 2.34
CA LEU A 50 3.13 0.57 1.90
C LEU A 50 2.72 2.05 1.83
N ARG A 51 3.12 2.86 2.81
CA ARG A 51 2.92 4.32 2.78
C ARG A 51 3.66 4.99 1.62
N GLU A 52 4.90 4.59 1.37
CA GLU A 52 5.71 5.09 0.25
C GLU A 52 5.12 4.68 -1.10
N MET A 53 4.57 3.47 -1.21
CA MET A 53 3.87 3.04 -2.42
C MET A 53 2.57 3.81 -2.64
N VAL A 54 1.82 4.10 -1.57
CA VAL A 54 0.61 4.94 -1.64
C VAL A 54 0.99 6.39 -1.99
N SER A 55 2.03 6.96 -1.38
CA SER A 55 2.46 8.33 -1.66
C SER A 55 3.02 8.51 -3.07
N ARG A 56 3.67 7.48 -3.63
CA ARG A 56 4.12 7.43 -5.03
C ARG A 56 2.99 7.15 -6.03
N GLY A 57 1.79 6.76 -5.56
CA GLY A 57 0.67 6.38 -6.43
C GLY A 57 0.85 5.01 -7.10
N ASP A 58 1.72 4.15 -6.58
CA ASP A 58 1.86 2.78 -7.09
C ASP A 58 0.74 1.86 -6.61
N CYS A 59 0.16 2.17 -5.44
CA CYS A 59 -0.94 1.42 -4.85
C CYS A 59 -1.99 2.39 -4.25
N ARG A 60 -3.23 1.93 -4.16
CA ARG A 60 -4.34 2.60 -3.48
C ARG A 60 -4.92 1.67 -2.42
N MET A 61 -5.18 2.19 -1.23
CA MET A 61 -5.87 1.45 -0.16
C MET A 61 -7.37 1.78 -0.21
N ASP A 62 -8.22 0.77 -0.32
CA ASP A 62 -9.68 0.89 -0.15
C ASP A 62 -10.14 0.13 1.10
#